data_AF-A0A973DD47-F1
#
_entry.id   AF-A0A973DD47-F1
#
_cell.length_a   1.000
_cell.length_b   1.000
_cell.length_c   1.000
_cell.angle_alpha   90.00
_cell.angle_beta   90.00
_cell.angle_gamma   90.00
#
_symmetry.space_group_name_H-M   'P 1'
#
loop_
_entity.id
_entity.type
_entity.pdbx_description
1 polymer ?
#
loop_
_entity_poly.entity_id
_entity_poly.type
_entity_poly.pdbx_seq_one_letter_code
_entity_poly.pdbx_strand_id
1 'polypeptide(L)'
;MNKSLIVSYQMGKVASSAITESISDCIQIHAWDGEEPIKYFSSRYTGSLKGRILQYFKWKNESKKLKKKLAQTEKVKLLIGVREPISRNISGYFQTLTIREKNKSLEEQINMFFAYCPHLASCYWFENELKKFFPINIYEYDFDKQKGFTSFEKGKFEVFIYQFEKLKKLESEIGNFLNIEDFQLSNSNSAEDKWLNGLYLEFKENITFPKGYVDMLYDSNYCKHFYSNSDIENFRKKWDKFS
;
A
#
# COMPACT_ATOMS: atom_id res chain seq x y z
N MET A 1 12.41 28.06 10.46
CA MET A 1 11.71 26.86 10.95
C MET A 1 12.34 25.65 10.28
N ASN A 2 12.79 24.65 11.03
CA ASN A 2 13.30 23.41 10.44
C ASN A 2 12.12 22.70 9.73
N LYS A 3 12.16 22.66 8.39
CA LYS A 3 11.14 21.97 7.57
C LYS A 3 11.11 20.49 7.98
N SER A 4 9.96 20.00 8.44
CA SER A 4 9.81 18.58 8.79
C SER A 4 10.07 17.71 7.57
N LEU A 5 10.72 16.56 7.77
CA LEU A 5 10.91 15.59 6.69
C LEU A 5 9.60 14.84 6.45
N ILE A 6 9.08 14.89 5.23
CA ILE A 6 7.86 14.16 4.85
C ILE A 6 8.25 12.85 4.17
N VAL A 7 7.69 11.75 4.67
CA VAL A 7 7.95 10.40 4.18
C VAL A 7 6.63 9.69 3.90
N SER A 8 6.44 9.27 2.66
CA SER A 8 5.40 8.35 2.26
C SER A 8 5.89 6.93 2.50
N TYR A 9 5.54 6.34 3.66
CA TYR A 9 5.99 5.01 4.08
C TYR A 9 4.84 4.01 3.98
N GLN A 10 4.80 3.25 2.88
CA GLN A 10 3.58 2.55 2.50
C GLN A 10 3.83 1.12 2.01
N MET A 11 2.91 0.21 2.29
CA MET A 11 2.95 -1.19 1.78
C MET A 11 2.75 -1.34 0.26
N GLY A 12 2.48 -0.22 -0.42
CA GLY A 12 2.22 -0.16 -1.85
C GLY A 12 0.80 -0.56 -2.24
N LYS A 13 0.38 -0.10 -3.43
CA LYS A 13 -1.01 -0.14 -3.94
C LYS A 13 -2.02 0.58 -3.04
N VAL A 14 -1.56 1.61 -2.33
CA VAL A 14 -2.40 2.46 -1.46
C VAL A 14 -2.32 3.95 -1.86
N ALA A 15 -2.12 4.23 -3.16
CA ALA A 15 -1.90 5.57 -3.74
C ALA A 15 -0.61 6.29 -3.29
N SER A 16 0.47 5.53 -3.08
CA SER A 16 1.79 6.11 -2.78
C SER A 16 2.29 7.10 -3.84
N SER A 17 2.04 6.83 -5.12
CA SER A 17 2.45 7.71 -6.22
C SER A 17 1.70 9.04 -6.19
N ALA A 18 0.36 9.01 -6.09
CA ALA A 18 -0.45 10.22 -6.00
C ALA A 18 0.00 11.10 -4.82
N ILE A 19 0.18 10.52 -3.63
CA ILE A 19 0.69 11.24 -2.45
C ILE A 19 2.06 11.88 -2.71
N THR A 20 3.00 11.12 -3.29
CA THR A 20 4.38 11.59 -3.48
C THR A 20 4.47 12.68 -4.56
N GLU A 21 3.65 12.58 -5.61
CA GLU A 21 3.54 13.61 -6.65
C GLU A 21 2.87 14.89 -6.15
N SER A 22 1.97 14.78 -5.16
CA SER A 22 1.25 15.92 -4.57
C SER A 22 2.08 16.71 -3.57
N ILE A 23 3.17 16.13 -3.05
CA ILE A 23 3.94 16.70 -1.93
C ILE A 23 5.38 16.92 -2.36
N SER A 24 5.77 18.20 -2.44
CA SER A 24 7.16 18.60 -2.65
C SER A 24 8.11 18.01 -1.60
N ASP A 25 9.27 17.53 -2.05
CA ASP A 25 10.33 16.92 -1.22
C ASP A 25 9.91 15.65 -0.43
N CYS A 26 8.77 15.04 -0.78
CA CYS A 26 8.33 13.79 -0.17
C CYS A 26 9.22 12.61 -0.56
N ILE A 27 9.69 11.86 0.43
CA ILE A 27 10.45 10.62 0.18
C ILE A 27 9.50 9.43 0.22
N GLN A 28 9.39 8.72 -0.90
CA GLN A 28 8.62 7.49 -0.97
C GLN A 28 9.50 6.28 -0.65
N ILE A 29 9.09 5.50 0.34
CA ILE A 29 9.70 4.21 0.68
C ILE A 29 8.63 3.16 0.95
N HIS A 30 8.95 1.91 0.59
CA HIS A 30 8.08 0.76 0.81
C HIS A 30 8.64 -0.25 1.80
N ALA A 31 9.97 -0.24 1.96
CA ALA A 31 10.71 -1.00 2.95
C ALA A 31 11.81 -0.11 3.55
N TRP A 32 11.95 -0.08 4.86
CA TRP A 32 12.89 0.83 5.54
C TRP A 32 14.36 0.49 5.27
N ASP A 33 14.66 -0.81 5.23
CA ASP A 33 15.98 -1.37 4.93
C ASP A 33 16.41 -1.24 3.46
N GLY A 34 15.53 -0.68 2.62
CA GLY A 34 15.74 -0.52 1.19
C GLY A 34 15.71 -1.85 0.43
N GLU A 35 15.08 -2.88 0.99
CA GLU A 35 14.73 -4.07 0.22
C GLU A 35 13.70 -3.75 -0.87
N GLU A 36 13.74 -4.54 -1.95
CA GLU A 36 12.78 -4.38 -3.03
C GLU A 36 11.37 -4.72 -2.52
N PRO A 37 10.38 -3.86 -2.75
CA PRO A 37 9.02 -4.08 -2.24
C PRO A 37 8.28 -5.20 -2.95
N ILE A 38 8.88 -5.83 -3.96
CA ILE A 38 8.32 -6.96 -4.69
C ILE A 38 7.85 -8.08 -3.75
N LYS A 39 8.52 -8.27 -2.60
CA LYS A 39 8.09 -9.22 -1.55
C LYS A 39 6.66 -9.00 -1.07
N TYR A 40 6.15 -7.77 -1.18
CA TYR A 40 4.78 -7.42 -0.84
C TYR A 40 3.82 -7.54 -2.03
N PHE A 41 4.25 -7.75 -3.26
CA PHE A 41 3.37 -7.83 -4.44
C PHE A 41 3.36 -9.20 -5.12
N SER A 42 4.48 -9.93 -5.09
CA SER A 42 4.63 -11.23 -5.74
C SER A 42 5.80 -11.99 -5.12
N SER A 43 5.63 -13.30 -4.93
CA SER A 43 6.74 -14.23 -4.63
C SER A 43 7.52 -14.63 -5.89
N ARG A 44 7.04 -14.26 -7.10
CA ARG A 44 7.75 -14.51 -8.36
C ARG A 44 8.79 -13.44 -8.63
N TYR A 45 9.94 -13.91 -9.10
CA TYR A 45 10.92 -13.06 -9.76
C TYR A 45 10.58 -12.92 -11.26
N THR A 46 9.78 -11.92 -11.62
CA THR A 46 9.40 -11.69 -13.03
C THR A 46 10.37 -10.77 -13.78
N GLY A 47 11.27 -10.08 -13.07
CA GLY A 47 12.24 -9.15 -13.66
C GLY A 47 13.50 -9.79 -14.23
N SER A 48 14.11 -9.16 -15.25
CA SER A 48 15.43 -9.55 -15.75
C SER A 48 16.51 -9.37 -14.68
N LEU A 49 17.61 -10.14 -14.74
CA LEU A 49 18.74 -10.00 -13.80
C LEU A 49 19.26 -8.56 -13.75
N LYS A 50 19.44 -7.93 -14.92
CA LYS A 50 19.86 -6.53 -15.01
C LYS A 50 18.86 -5.58 -14.35
N GLY A 51 17.55 -5.77 -14.59
CA GLY A 51 16.51 -4.97 -13.95
C GLY A 51 16.52 -5.09 -12.43
N ARG A 52 16.71 -6.29 -11.90
CA ARG A 52 16.82 -6.55 -10.45
C ARG A 52 18.01 -5.84 -9.82
N ILE A 53 19.18 -5.91 -10.45
CA ILE A 53 20.38 -5.23 -9.97
C ILE A 53 20.15 -3.71 -9.91
N LEU A 54 19.57 -3.13 -10.97
CA LEU A 54 19.24 -1.70 -11.00
C LEU A 54 18.24 -1.31 -9.91
N GLN A 55 17.17 -2.09 -9.72
CA GLN A 55 16.19 -1.85 -8.66
C GLN A 55 16.81 -1.96 -7.26
N TYR A 56 17.64 -2.98 -7.01
CA TYR A 56 18.35 -3.14 -5.75
C TYR A 56 19.17 -1.90 -5.40
N PHE A 57 19.99 -1.40 -6.34
CA PHE A 57 20.80 -0.20 -6.11
C PHE A 57 19.93 1.05 -5.95
N LYS A 58 18.83 1.18 -6.72
CA LYS A 58 17.86 2.26 -6.54
C LYS A 58 17.32 2.30 -5.11
N TRP A 59 16.78 1.18 -4.60
CA TRP A 59 16.19 1.13 -3.27
C TRP A 59 17.22 1.30 -2.14
N LYS A 60 18.44 0.76 -2.31
CA LYS A 60 19.54 1.02 -1.37
C LYS A 60 19.96 2.49 -1.35
N ASN A 61 19.98 3.16 -2.50
CA ASN A 61 20.29 4.59 -2.57
C ASN A 61 19.18 5.43 -1.92
N GLU A 62 17.90 5.12 -2.14
CA GLU A 62 16.79 5.82 -1.48
C GLU A 62 16.83 5.62 0.05
N SER A 63 17.07 4.40 0.54
CA SER A 63 17.23 4.15 1.98
C SER A 63 18.42 4.91 2.57
N LYS A 64 19.56 5.01 1.85
CA LYS A 64 20.71 5.81 2.30
C LYS A 64 20.38 7.31 2.35
N LYS A 65 19.72 7.86 1.32
CA LYS A 65 19.27 9.27 1.30
C LYS A 65 18.34 9.57 2.47
N LEU A 66 17.38 8.69 2.72
CA LEU A 66 16.46 8.78 3.85
C LEU A 66 17.20 8.79 5.18
N LYS A 67 18.09 7.82 5.42
CA LYS A 67 18.90 7.76 6.66
C LYS A 67 19.73 9.01 6.89
N LYS A 68 20.34 9.56 5.83
CA LYS A 68 21.11 10.81 5.90
C LYS A 68 20.22 11.99 6.31
N LYS A 69 19.04 12.15 5.68
CA LYS A 69 18.09 13.21 6.03
C LYS A 69 17.54 13.04 7.44
N LEU A 70 17.16 11.82 7.83
CA LEU A 70 16.65 11.51 9.17
C LEU A 70 17.60 11.86 10.31
N ALA A 71 18.92 11.74 10.08
CA ALA A 71 19.95 12.11 11.06
C ALA A 71 20.03 13.63 11.28
N GLN A 72 19.52 14.43 10.34
CA GLN A 72 19.59 15.90 10.33
C GLN A 72 18.23 16.53 10.62
N THR A 73 17.21 15.74 10.94
CA THR A 73 15.83 16.22 11.11
C THR A 73 15.28 15.90 12.50
N GLU A 74 14.74 16.93 13.14
CA GLU A 74 14.13 16.87 14.46
C GLU A 74 12.70 16.30 14.46
N LYS A 75 11.95 16.51 13.37
CA LYS A 75 10.56 16.05 13.21
C LYS A 75 10.31 15.40 11.84
N VAL A 76 9.68 14.24 11.83
CA VAL A 76 9.42 13.43 10.63
C VAL A 76 7.92 13.17 10.53
N LYS A 77 7.30 13.57 9.42
CA LYS A 77 5.90 13.29 9.12
C LYS A 77 5.80 12.04 8.26
N LEU A 78 5.15 11.00 8.76
CA LEU A 78 4.93 9.73 8.07
C LEU A 78 3.50 9.67 7.54
N LEU A 79 3.36 9.45 6.23
CA LEU A 79 2.08 9.17 5.58
C LEU A 79 1.99 7.67 5.26
N ILE A 80 1.04 6.99 5.87
CA ILE A 80 0.87 5.54 5.76
C ILE A 80 -0.53 5.22 5.25
N GLY A 81 -0.62 4.56 4.10
CA GLY A 81 -1.91 4.12 3.55
C GLY A 81 -2.24 2.68 3.91
N VAL A 82 -3.49 2.43 4.29
CA VAL A 82 -4.10 1.09 4.37
C VAL A 82 -5.12 0.92 3.25
N ARG A 83 -5.34 -0.31 2.82
CA ARG A 83 -6.32 -0.66 1.78
C ARG A 83 -6.94 -2.03 2.05
N GLU A 84 -8.18 -2.21 1.61
CA GLU A 84 -8.90 -3.48 1.65
C GLU A 84 -8.01 -4.58 1.02
N PRO A 85 -7.69 -5.66 1.77
CA PRO A 85 -6.58 -6.56 1.45
C PRO A 85 -6.76 -7.31 0.12
N ILE A 86 -7.95 -7.75 -0.24
CA ILE A 86 -8.20 -8.45 -1.51
C ILE A 86 -7.99 -7.49 -2.69
N SER A 87 -8.61 -6.30 -2.66
CA SER A 87 -8.40 -5.29 -3.71
C SER A 87 -6.93 -4.90 -3.83
N ARG A 88 -6.23 -4.78 -2.70
CA ARG A 88 -4.79 -4.50 -2.66
C ARG A 88 -3.99 -5.63 -3.30
N ASN A 89 -4.30 -6.89 -2.99
CA ASN A 89 -3.64 -8.07 -3.53
C ASN A 89 -3.82 -8.17 -5.05
N ILE A 90 -5.03 -8.02 -5.56
CA ILE A 90 -5.30 -8.01 -7.01
C ILE A 90 -4.48 -6.89 -7.66
N SER A 91 -4.54 -5.68 -7.11
CA SER A 91 -3.80 -4.53 -7.63
C SER A 91 -2.28 -4.76 -7.62
N GLY A 92 -1.75 -5.45 -6.60
CA GLY A 92 -0.35 -5.81 -6.49
C GLY A 92 0.06 -6.89 -7.49
N TYR A 93 -0.76 -7.92 -7.65
CA TYR A 93 -0.56 -8.98 -8.64
C TYR A 93 -0.46 -8.40 -10.07
N PHE A 94 -1.42 -7.56 -10.46
CA PHE A 94 -1.43 -6.95 -11.78
C PHE A 94 -0.23 -6.02 -12.03
N GLN A 95 0.28 -5.34 -11.00
CA GLN A 95 1.51 -4.56 -11.12
C GLN A 95 2.75 -5.43 -11.41
N THR A 96 2.70 -6.73 -11.10
CA THR A 96 3.83 -7.65 -11.33
C THR A 96 3.78 -8.34 -12.69
N LEU A 97 2.66 -8.24 -13.41
CA LEU A 97 2.50 -8.83 -14.73
C LEU A 97 3.35 -8.11 -15.75
N THR A 98 3.98 -8.90 -16.61
CA THR A 98 4.81 -8.43 -17.71
C THR A 98 4.24 -8.91 -19.04
N ILE A 99 4.88 -8.54 -20.15
CA ILE A 99 4.53 -9.05 -21.48
C ILE A 99 4.56 -10.59 -21.57
N ARG A 100 5.31 -11.27 -20.69
CA ARG A 100 5.40 -12.74 -20.64
C ARG A 100 4.08 -13.40 -20.26
N GLU A 101 3.24 -12.69 -19.52
CA GLU A 101 1.94 -13.17 -19.06
C GLU A 101 0.79 -12.77 -20.01
N LYS A 102 1.06 -12.00 -21.08
CA LYS A 102 0.02 -11.48 -21.98
C LYS A 102 -0.84 -12.56 -22.66
N ASN A 103 -0.23 -13.70 -23.00
CA ASN A 103 -0.91 -14.78 -23.73
C ASN A 103 -1.44 -15.90 -22.82
N LYS A 104 -1.38 -15.71 -21.49
CA LYS A 104 -1.93 -16.69 -20.54
C LYS A 104 -3.44 -16.58 -20.50
N SER A 105 -4.10 -17.73 -20.41
CA SER A 105 -5.54 -17.80 -20.18
C SER A 105 -5.94 -17.16 -18.85
N LEU A 106 -7.20 -16.75 -18.73
CA LEU A 106 -7.75 -16.22 -17.49
C LEU A 106 -7.59 -17.21 -16.31
N GLU A 107 -7.83 -18.50 -16.56
CA GLU A 107 -7.67 -19.56 -15.56
C GLU A 107 -6.22 -19.65 -15.06
N GLU A 108 -5.23 -19.62 -15.96
CA GLU A 108 -3.82 -19.57 -15.58
C GLU A 108 -3.51 -18.34 -14.73
N GLN A 109 -4.08 -17.17 -15.05
CA GLN A 109 -3.87 -15.94 -14.28
C GLN A 109 -4.47 -16.05 -12.87
N ILE A 110 -5.65 -16.65 -12.72
CA ILE A 110 -6.27 -16.92 -11.41
C ILE A 110 -5.41 -17.88 -10.60
N ASN A 111 -4.96 -18.99 -11.21
CA ASN A 111 -4.08 -19.96 -10.55
C ASN A 111 -2.77 -19.31 -10.09
N MET A 112 -2.18 -18.46 -10.94
CA MET A 112 -0.96 -17.72 -10.61
C MET A 112 -1.17 -16.67 -9.53
N PHE A 113 -2.34 -16.01 -9.49
CA PHE A 113 -2.69 -15.12 -8.39
C PHE A 113 -2.67 -15.87 -7.06
N PHE A 114 -3.35 -17.01 -6.97
CA PHE A 114 -3.39 -17.81 -5.74
C PHE A 114 -2.02 -18.36 -5.36
N ALA A 115 -1.22 -18.83 -6.32
CA ALA A 115 0.09 -19.41 -6.07
C ALA A 115 1.15 -18.39 -5.65
N TYR A 116 1.11 -17.17 -6.19
CA TYR A 116 2.25 -16.26 -6.13
C TYR A 116 1.98 -14.90 -5.50
N CYS A 117 0.72 -14.51 -5.29
CA CYS A 117 0.43 -13.29 -4.57
C CYS A 117 0.72 -13.50 -3.06
N PRO A 118 1.44 -12.59 -2.40
CA PRO A 118 1.66 -12.66 -0.95
C PRO A 118 0.38 -12.19 -0.25
N HIS A 119 -0.61 -13.07 -0.16
CA HIS A 119 -1.98 -12.69 0.22
C HIS A 119 -2.10 -12.01 1.59
N LEU A 120 -1.20 -12.36 2.52
CA LEU A 120 -1.16 -11.81 3.87
C LEU A 120 -0.22 -10.60 4.00
N ALA A 121 0.30 -10.04 2.90
CA ALA A 121 1.26 -8.94 2.93
C ALA A 121 0.78 -7.76 3.78
N SER A 122 -0.47 -7.32 3.62
CA SER A 122 -1.03 -6.22 4.43
C SER A 122 -1.09 -6.55 5.92
N CYS A 123 -1.35 -7.82 6.27
CA CYS A 123 -1.52 -8.26 7.66
C CYS A 123 -0.21 -8.19 8.46
N TYR A 124 0.92 -8.48 7.80
CA TYR A 124 2.23 -8.51 8.45
C TYR A 124 3.12 -7.30 8.15
N TRP A 125 2.71 -6.41 7.24
CA TRP A 125 3.51 -5.24 6.88
C TRP A 125 3.83 -4.39 8.12
N PHE A 126 2.85 -4.07 8.96
CA PHE A 126 3.07 -3.24 10.15
C PHE A 126 4.05 -3.86 11.16
N GLU A 127 4.01 -5.17 11.36
CA GLU A 127 4.98 -5.86 12.23
C GLU A 127 6.39 -5.83 11.61
N ASN A 128 6.50 -6.13 10.31
CA ASN A 128 7.78 -6.25 9.61
C ASN A 128 8.46 -4.91 9.31
N GLU A 129 7.68 -3.84 9.18
CA GLU A 129 8.14 -2.54 8.74
C GLU A 129 8.01 -1.52 9.86
N LEU A 130 6.79 -1.25 10.31
CA LEU A 130 6.57 -0.23 11.31
C LEU A 130 7.19 -0.64 12.64
N LYS A 131 6.75 -1.74 13.28
CA LYS A 131 7.23 -2.18 14.60
C LYS A 131 8.70 -2.57 14.63
N LYS A 132 9.22 -3.15 13.55
CA LYS A 132 10.64 -3.56 13.44
C LYS A 132 11.59 -2.37 13.42
N PHE A 133 11.26 -1.32 12.68
CA PHE A 133 12.16 -0.18 12.46
C PHE A 133 11.80 1.06 13.28
N PHE A 134 10.56 1.11 13.76
CA PHE A 134 10.02 2.12 14.65
C PHE A 134 9.34 1.37 15.78
N PRO A 135 9.62 1.65 17.06
CA PRO A 135 8.90 1.00 18.16
C PRO A 135 7.46 1.54 18.28
N ILE A 136 6.69 1.44 17.20
CA ILE A 136 5.31 1.84 17.00
C ILE A 136 4.53 0.57 16.70
N ASN A 137 3.77 0.10 17.68
CA ASN A 137 2.75 -0.91 17.46
C ASN A 137 1.47 -0.21 17.03
N ILE A 138 1.11 -0.28 15.75
CA ILE A 138 -0.03 0.49 15.23
C ILE A 138 -1.35 0.12 15.91
N TYR A 139 -1.48 -1.13 16.37
CA TYR A 139 -2.70 -1.66 16.97
C TYR A 139 -2.97 -1.10 18.39
N GLU A 140 -2.01 -0.38 18.99
CA GLU A 140 -2.18 0.33 20.27
C GLU A 140 -2.81 1.72 20.11
N TYR A 141 -2.97 2.20 18.86
CA TYR A 141 -3.54 3.52 18.57
C TYR A 141 -4.95 3.39 17.99
N ASP A 142 -5.91 4.13 18.53
CA ASP A 142 -7.27 4.08 18.01
C ASP A 142 -7.37 4.61 16.57
N PHE A 143 -8.07 3.88 15.72
CA PHE A 143 -8.33 4.28 14.34
C PHE A 143 -9.76 4.79 14.16
N ASP A 144 -9.93 6.05 13.73
CA ASP A 144 -11.25 6.57 13.39
C ASP A 144 -11.71 5.98 12.05
N LYS A 145 -12.39 4.84 12.14
CA LYS A 145 -12.94 4.11 10.99
C LYS A 145 -14.00 4.91 10.24
N GLN A 146 -14.70 5.83 10.90
CA GLN A 146 -15.74 6.64 10.28
C GLN A 146 -15.11 7.68 9.36
N LYS A 147 -14.14 8.45 9.86
CA LYS A 147 -13.36 9.41 9.06
C LYS A 147 -12.43 8.71 8.07
N GLY A 148 -11.91 7.54 8.45
CA GLY A 148 -10.96 6.77 7.65
C GLY A 148 -9.53 7.21 7.82
N PHE A 149 -9.19 7.92 8.90
CA PHE A 149 -7.81 8.25 9.21
C PHE A 149 -7.63 8.51 10.71
N THR A 150 -6.39 8.39 11.18
CA THR A 150 -5.94 8.89 12.49
C THR A 150 -4.57 9.54 12.30
N SER A 151 -4.26 10.52 13.14
CA SER A 151 -2.89 10.97 13.35
C SER A 151 -2.46 10.88 14.81
N PHE A 152 -1.17 10.63 15.04
CA PHE A 152 -0.58 10.56 16.37
C PHE A 152 0.91 10.90 16.34
N GLU A 153 1.50 11.16 17.50
CA GLU A 153 2.93 11.41 17.65
C GLU A 153 3.61 10.31 18.48
N LYS A 154 4.84 9.95 18.10
CA LYS A 154 5.72 9.07 18.88
C LYS A 154 7.16 9.52 18.73
N GLY A 155 7.68 10.20 19.76
CA GLY A 155 9.03 10.77 19.74
C GLY A 155 9.13 11.82 18.63
N LYS A 156 10.05 11.62 17.68
CA LYS A 156 10.21 12.55 16.53
C LYS A 156 9.28 12.27 15.35
N PHE A 157 8.45 11.23 15.43
CA PHE A 157 7.57 10.82 14.33
C PHE A 157 6.15 11.33 14.58
N GLU A 158 5.64 12.10 13.62
CA GLU A 158 4.23 12.44 13.49
C GLU A 158 3.69 11.48 12.41
N VAL A 159 2.69 10.68 12.73
CA VAL A 159 2.16 9.65 11.84
C VAL A 159 0.75 10.03 11.45
N PHE A 160 0.45 9.96 10.16
CA PHE A 160 -0.87 10.06 9.59
C PHE A 160 -1.17 8.79 8.81
N ILE A 161 -2.16 8.03 9.29
CA ILE A 161 -2.58 6.76 8.70
C ILE A 161 -3.99 6.90 8.13
N TYR A 162 -4.22 6.40 6.92
CA TYR A 162 -5.49 6.61 6.21
C TYR A 162 -5.95 5.38 5.41
N GLN A 163 -7.26 5.24 5.25
CA GLN A 163 -7.90 4.31 4.32
C GLN A 163 -7.81 4.84 2.89
N PHE A 164 -7.23 4.03 1.99
CA PHE A 164 -7.20 4.29 0.56
C PHE A 164 -8.60 4.53 -0.01
N GLU A 165 -9.60 3.78 0.48
CA GLU A 165 -11.00 3.89 0.05
C GLU A 165 -11.59 5.28 0.28
N LYS A 166 -11.06 6.03 1.24
CA LYS A 166 -11.53 7.38 1.62
C LYS A 166 -10.53 8.48 1.26
N LEU A 167 -9.36 8.15 0.72
CA LEU A 167 -8.25 9.09 0.48
C LEU A 167 -8.66 10.38 -0.25
N LYS A 168 -9.50 10.29 -1.29
CA LYS A 168 -9.97 11.49 -2.02
C LYS A 168 -10.73 12.50 -1.17
N LYS A 169 -11.31 12.06 -0.06
CA LYS A 169 -12.05 12.91 0.89
C LYS A 169 -11.16 13.46 2.01
N LEU A 170 -9.88 13.07 2.04
CA LEU A 170 -8.94 13.39 3.12
C LEU A 170 -7.94 14.49 2.74
N GLU A 171 -8.16 15.20 1.64
CA GLU A 171 -7.24 16.24 1.14
C GLU A 171 -7.05 17.36 2.17
N SER A 172 -8.13 17.83 2.80
CA SER A 172 -8.06 18.87 3.83
C SER A 172 -7.29 18.39 5.06
N GLU A 173 -7.53 17.16 5.49
CA GLU A 173 -6.89 16.57 6.68
C GLU A 173 -5.41 16.28 6.45
N ILE A 174 -5.04 15.86 5.24
CA ILE A 174 -3.63 15.72 4.84
C ILE A 174 -2.96 17.10 4.76
N GLY A 175 -3.62 18.10 4.17
CA GLY A 175 -3.12 19.48 4.12
C GLY A 175 -2.85 20.05 5.51
N ASN A 176 -3.82 19.92 6.42
CA ASN A 176 -3.70 20.32 7.83
C ASN A 176 -2.57 19.56 8.52
N PHE A 177 -2.47 18.24 8.35
CA PHE A 177 -1.40 17.44 8.94
C PHE A 177 -0.02 17.86 8.42
N LEU A 178 0.10 18.24 7.14
CA LEU A 178 1.37 18.63 6.52
C LEU A 178 1.71 20.11 6.70
N ASN A 179 0.76 20.96 7.09
CA ASN A 179 0.82 22.42 7.01
C ASN A 179 0.97 22.91 5.55
N ILE A 180 0.16 22.36 4.65
CA ILE A 180 0.08 22.75 3.25
C ILE A 180 -1.33 23.30 3.01
N GLU A 181 -1.42 24.59 2.71
CA GLU A 181 -2.67 25.25 2.33
C GLU A 181 -3.18 24.68 1.00
N ASP A 182 -4.50 24.50 0.91
CA ASP A 182 -5.20 24.02 -0.29
C ASP A 182 -4.58 22.75 -0.92
N PHE A 183 -4.15 21.80 -0.08
CA PHE A 183 -3.60 20.53 -0.55
C PHE A 183 -4.60 19.79 -1.45
N GLN A 184 -4.13 19.33 -2.61
CA GLN A 184 -4.90 18.52 -3.56
C GLN A 184 -4.07 17.33 -4.01
N LEU A 185 -4.73 16.17 -4.16
CA LEU A 185 -4.09 14.98 -4.68
C LEU A 185 -3.90 15.11 -6.19
N SER A 186 -2.72 14.73 -6.66
CA SER A 186 -2.44 14.60 -8.08
C SER A 186 -3.33 13.52 -8.67
N ASN A 187 -4.02 13.86 -9.77
CA ASN A 187 -4.65 12.88 -10.61
C ASN A 187 -3.59 12.25 -11.51
N SER A 188 -2.75 11.34 -10.97
CA SER A 188 -2.00 10.43 -11.82
C SER A 188 -2.94 9.39 -12.39
N ASN A 189 -3.56 9.73 -13.53
CA ASN A 189 -4.10 8.74 -14.43
C ASN A 189 -2.91 7.94 -14.99
N SER A 190 -2.51 6.87 -14.30
CA SER A 190 -1.59 5.91 -14.88
C SER A 190 -2.25 5.38 -16.16
N ALA A 191 -1.63 5.64 -17.31
CA ALA A 191 -2.00 5.02 -18.57
C ALA A 191 -1.75 3.51 -18.43
N GLU A 192 -2.70 2.79 -17.85
CA GLU A 192 -2.66 1.34 -17.79
C GLU A 192 -2.80 0.81 -19.20
N ASP A 193 -1.90 -0.12 -19.54
CA ASP A 193 -1.89 -0.76 -20.85
C ASP A 193 -3.27 -1.36 -21.15
N LYS A 194 -3.77 -1.17 -22.38
CA LYS A 194 -5.13 -1.57 -22.77
C LYS A 194 -5.38 -3.06 -22.52
N TRP A 195 -4.36 -3.91 -22.71
CA TRP A 195 -4.49 -5.35 -22.42
C TRP A 195 -4.54 -5.66 -20.92
N LEU A 196 -3.78 -4.93 -20.09
CA LEU A 196 -3.81 -5.08 -18.64
C LEU A 196 -5.17 -4.66 -18.09
N ASN A 197 -5.74 -3.56 -18.58
CA ASN A 197 -7.05 -3.09 -18.14
C ASN A 197 -8.15 -4.10 -18.51
N GLY A 198 -8.16 -4.59 -19.76
CA GLY A 198 -9.10 -5.63 -20.18
C GLY A 198 -9.01 -6.90 -19.32
N LEU A 199 -7.80 -7.42 -19.15
CA LEU A 199 -7.56 -8.59 -18.30
C LEU A 199 -7.95 -8.35 -16.83
N TYR A 200 -7.70 -7.15 -16.30
CA TYR A 200 -8.04 -6.80 -14.92
C TYR A 200 -9.55 -6.79 -14.67
N LEU A 201 -10.32 -6.25 -15.61
CA LEU A 201 -11.78 -6.26 -15.53
C LEU A 201 -12.31 -7.70 -15.61
N GLU A 202 -11.87 -8.47 -16.61
CA GLU A 202 -12.25 -9.87 -16.79
C GLU A 202 -11.88 -10.73 -15.56
N PHE A 203 -10.68 -10.52 -15.01
CA PHE A 203 -10.23 -11.19 -13.78
C PHE A 203 -11.14 -10.91 -12.60
N LYS A 204 -11.47 -9.63 -12.35
CA LYS A 204 -12.38 -9.27 -11.26
C LYS A 204 -13.78 -9.80 -11.46
N GLU A 205 -14.23 -9.93 -12.70
CA GLU A 205 -15.56 -10.45 -13.02
C GLU A 205 -15.67 -11.95 -12.70
N ASN A 206 -14.62 -12.72 -13.02
CA ASN A 206 -14.65 -14.18 -12.99
C ASN A 206 -13.96 -14.82 -11.78
N ILE A 207 -13.08 -14.11 -11.06
CA ILE A 207 -12.44 -14.69 -9.87
C ILE A 207 -13.47 -14.97 -8.77
N THR A 208 -13.44 -16.19 -8.27
CA THR A 208 -14.18 -16.61 -7.08
C THR A 208 -13.20 -16.92 -5.97
N PHE A 209 -13.43 -16.35 -4.79
CA PHE A 209 -12.57 -16.55 -3.63
C PHE A 209 -13.17 -17.63 -2.73
N PRO A 210 -12.39 -18.64 -2.30
CA PRO A 210 -12.84 -19.57 -1.29
C PRO A 210 -13.25 -18.83 -0.01
N LYS A 211 -14.34 -19.24 0.63
CA LYS A 211 -14.82 -18.59 1.88
C LYS A 211 -13.71 -18.48 2.93
N GLY A 212 -12.93 -19.55 3.13
CA GLY A 212 -11.80 -19.54 4.06
C GLY A 212 -10.71 -18.50 3.73
N TYR A 213 -10.49 -18.19 2.46
CA TYR A 213 -9.57 -17.11 2.05
C TYR A 213 -10.12 -15.73 2.42
N VAL A 214 -11.40 -15.49 2.17
CA VAL A 214 -12.07 -14.23 2.52
C VAL A 214 -12.09 -14.03 4.04
N ASP A 215 -12.46 -15.08 4.79
CA ASP A 215 -12.49 -15.08 6.24
C ASP A 215 -11.10 -14.78 6.82
N MET A 216 -10.07 -15.48 6.35
CA MET A 216 -8.69 -15.29 6.79
C MET A 216 -8.24 -13.82 6.71
N LEU A 217 -8.59 -13.11 5.62
CA LEU A 217 -8.18 -11.72 5.43
C LEU A 217 -9.04 -10.75 6.24
N TYR A 218 -10.35 -10.94 6.26
CA TYR A 218 -11.27 -9.99 6.89
C TYR A 218 -11.42 -10.18 8.40
N ASP A 219 -11.08 -11.36 8.91
CA ASP A 219 -11.04 -11.63 10.34
C ASP A 219 -9.67 -11.32 10.96
N SER A 220 -8.71 -10.88 10.15
CA SER A 220 -7.37 -10.46 10.59
C SER A 220 -7.41 -9.22 11.49
N ASN A 221 -6.39 -9.09 12.36
CA ASN A 221 -6.20 -7.88 13.17
C ASN A 221 -6.12 -6.63 12.31
N TYR A 222 -5.46 -6.71 11.16
CA TYR A 222 -5.38 -5.63 10.19
C TYR A 222 -6.78 -5.13 9.78
N CYS A 223 -7.65 -6.01 9.29
CA CYS A 223 -8.98 -5.60 8.85
C CYS A 223 -9.85 -5.09 10.01
N LYS A 224 -9.87 -5.84 11.12
CA LYS A 224 -10.67 -5.47 12.30
C LYS A 224 -10.22 -4.16 12.94
N HIS A 225 -8.95 -3.79 12.81
CA HIS A 225 -8.43 -2.54 13.35
C HIS A 225 -8.75 -1.35 12.44
N PHE A 226 -8.54 -1.48 11.13
CA PHE A 226 -8.71 -0.35 10.20
C PHE A 226 -10.11 -0.18 9.65
N TYR A 227 -10.97 -1.20 9.68
CA TYR A 227 -12.29 -1.15 9.06
C TYR A 227 -13.41 -1.43 10.07
N SER A 228 -14.58 -0.83 9.83
CA SER A 228 -15.77 -1.11 10.64
C SER A 228 -16.39 -2.45 10.25
N ASN A 229 -17.27 -3.00 11.09
CA ASN A 229 -18.00 -4.22 10.76
C ASN A 229 -18.83 -4.04 9.49
N SER A 230 -19.45 -2.87 9.31
CA SER A 230 -20.20 -2.53 8.10
C SER A 230 -19.30 -2.47 6.85
N ASP A 231 -18.10 -1.90 6.95
CA ASP A 231 -17.13 -1.92 5.86
C ASP A 231 -16.76 -3.37 5.49
N ILE A 232 -16.45 -4.20 6.50
CA ILE A 232 -16.06 -5.60 6.31
C ILE A 232 -17.21 -6.41 5.68
N GLU A 233 -18.44 -6.23 6.13
CA GLU A 233 -19.62 -6.88 5.53
C GLU A 233 -19.81 -6.46 4.07
N ASN A 234 -19.63 -5.17 3.75
CA ASN A 234 -19.70 -4.69 2.38
C ASN A 234 -18.58 -5.29 1.51
N PHE A 235 -17.37 -5.44 2.05
CA PHE A 235 -16.28 -6.11 1.37
C PHE A 235 -16.57 -7.58 1.14
N ARG A 236 -17.15 -8.29 2.13
CA ARG A 236 -17.59 -9.68 1.97
C ARG A 236 -18.60 -9.80 0.84
N LYS A 237 -19.67 -9.01 0.86
CA LYS A 237 -20.69 -8.99 -0.21
C LYS A 237 -20.11 -8.71 -1.59
N LYS A 238 -19.11 -7.83 -1.69
CA LYS A 238 -18.42 -7.53 -2.96
C LYS A 238 -17.73 -8.75 -3.57
N TRP A 239 -17.23 -9.67 -2.74
CA TRP A 239 -16.48 -10.85 -3.18
C TRP A 239 -17.26 -12.16 -3.06
N ASP A 240 -18.44 -12.12 -2.46
CA ASP A 240 -19.38 -13.22 -2.38
C ASP A 240 -20.15 -13.32 -3.70
N LYS A 241 -19.50 -13.90 -4.72
CA LYS A 241 -20.08 -14.00 -6.06
C LYS A 241 -20.94 -15.23 -6.27
N PHE A 242 -20.83 -16.25 -5.43
CA PHE A 242 -21.69 -17.43 -5.45
C PHE A 242 -21.66 -18.06 -4.05
N SER A 243 -22.70 -17.81 -3.26
CA SER A 243 -23.04 -18.60 -2.07
C SER A 243 -23.98 -19.73 -2.47
#